data_AF-A0A3R6JTN2-F1
#
_entry.id   AF-A0A3R6JTN2-F1
#
_cell.length_a   1.000
_cell.length_b   1.000
_cell.length_c   1.000
_cell.angle_alpha   90.00
_cell.angle_beta   90.00
_cell.angle_gamma   90.00
#
_symmetry.space_group_name_H-M   'P 1'
#
loop_
_entity.id
_entity.type
_entity.pdbx_description
1 polymer ?
#
loop_
_entity_poly.entity_id
_entity_poly.type
_entity_poly.pdbx_seq_one_letter_code
_entity_poly.pdbx_strand_id
1 'polypeptide(L)'
;MSNNNIIYFELNEWSSEYYPNVEPFISWICMSKDKNYYINFRDEQWVKDNELVIVESLVDMSINFCVSAKREWVEQNCPELLTKYKGFIRVEDKDEEVPYGNFGCPFLEWSENNIGIHQAIEKEDSQGYVYYSIDDE
;
A
#
# COMPACT_ATOMS: atom_id res chain seq x y z
N MET A 1 -19.66 -11.84 10.66
CA MET A 1 -18.24 -11.58 10.37
C MET A 1 -18.26 -10.64 9.18
N SER A 2 -17.81 -9.40 9.33
CA SER A 2 -17.81 -8.45 8.21
C SER A 2 -16.87 -8.99 7.13
N ASN A 3 -17.45 -9.27 5.95
CA ASN A 3 -16.76 -9.78 4.77
C ASN A 3 -15.91 -8.67 4.13
N ASN A 4 -14.91 -8.13 4.83
CA ASN A 4 -13.90 -7.33 4.12
C ASN A 4 -12.99 -8.31 3.37
N ASN A 5 -13.46 -8.61 2.16
CA ASN A 5 -12.75 -9.37 1.13
C ASN A 5 -11.52 -8.61 0.62
N ILE A 6 -11.41 -7.32 0.94
CA ILE A 6 -10.27 -6.49 0.63
C ILE A 6 -9.46 -6.28 1.90
N ILE A 7 -8.15 -6.43 1.77
CA ILE A 7 -7.17 -6.12 2.80
C ILE A 7 -6.45 -4.87 2.36
N TYR A 8 -6.47 -3.86 3.22
CA TYR A 8 -5.69 -2.65 3.10
C TYR A 8 -4.44 -2.80 3.96
N PHE A 9 -3.25 -2.65 3.39
CA PHE A 9 -2.01 -2.66 4.15
C PHE A 9 -1.02 -1.63 3.63
N GLU A 10 -0.20 -1.11 4.52
CA GLU A 10 0.75 -0.03 4.25
C GLU A 10 2.17 -0.52 4.51
N LEU A 11 3.07 -0.25 3.56
CA LEU A 11 4.49 -0.55 3.66
C LEU A 11 5.30 0.68 3.23
N ASN A 12 6.34 1.01 4.00
CA ASN A 12 7.24 2.12 3.70
C ASN A 12 8.70 1.65 3.70
N GLU A 13 9.49 2.07 2.71
CA GLU A 13 10.86 1.57 2.52
C GLU A 13 11.92 2.13 3.49
N TRP A 14 11.55 3.02 4.42
CA TRP A 14 12.50 3.70 5.31
C TRP A 14 13.23 2.77 6.28
N SER A 15 12.50 1.90 6.97
CA SER A 15 13.10 0.99 7.96
C SER A 15 12.20 -0.21 8.25
N SER A 16 12.77 -1.27 8.84
CA SER A 16 12.04 -2.49 9.21
C SER A 16 10.94 -2.29 10.27
N GLU A 17 10.76 -1.09 10.80
CA GLU A 17 9.61 -0.72 11.63
C GLU A 17 8.35 -0.51 10.77
N TYR A 18 8.51 -0.15 9.49
CA TYR A 18 7.43 0.18 8.57
C TYR A 18 7.17 -0.89 7.49
N TYR A 19 7.83 -2.05 7.60
CA TYR A 19 7.51 -3.25 6.84
C TYR A 19 8.06 -4.51 7.54
N PRO A 20 7.48 -5.70 7.32
CA PRO A 20 8.10 -6.94 7.79
C PRO A 20 9.45 -7.19 7.09
N ASN A 21 10.56 -7.25 7.83
CA ASN A 21 11.90 -7.50 7.27
C ASN A 21 12.14 -8.97 6.90
N VAL A 22 11.26 -9.52 6.05
CA VAL A 22 11.30 -10.87 5.48
C VAL A 22 10.70 -10.86 4.07
N GLU A 23 10.92 -11.91 3.29
CA GLU A 23 10.21 -12.08 2.01
C GLU A 23 8.72 -12.39 2.24
N PRO A 24 7.84 -12.01 1.30
CA PRO A 24 8.13 -11.28 0.06
C PRO A 24 8.19 -9.74 0.21
N PHE A 25 7.92 -9.22 1.41
CA PHE A 25 7.77 -7.78 1.66
C PHE A 25 9.01 -6.97 1.25
N ILE A 26 10.22 -7.46 1.53
CA ILE A 26 11.48 -6.79 1.12
C ILE A 26 11.55 -6.60 -0.40
N SER A 27 11.23 -7.64 -1.17
CA SER A 27 11.26 -7.58 -2.64
C SER A 27 10.19 -6.65 -3.21
N TRP A 28 9.08 -6.48 -2.51
CA TRP A 28 8.00 -5.62 -2.96
C TRP A 28 8.33 -4.13 -2.89
N ILE A 29 9.07 -3.69 -1.87
CA ILE A 29 9.28 -2.26 -1.60
C ILE A 29 10.75 -1.78 -1.66
N CYS A 30 11.74 -2.65 -1.49
CA CYS A 30 13.15 -2.23 -1.39
C CYS A 30 14.02 -2.79 -2.52
N MET A 31 14.08 -4.12 -2.65
CA MET A 31 14.97 -4.77 -3.60
C MET A 31 14.56 -6.21 -3.84
N SER A 32 14.23 -6.53 -5.09
CA SER A 32 14.09 -7.90 -5.56
C SER A 32 15.43 -8.62 -5.47
N LYS A 33 15.42 -9.83 -4.93
CA LYS A 33 16.61 -10.69 -4.90
C LYS A 33 17.13 -11.06 -6.29
N ASP A 34 16.27 -11.06 -7.29
CA ASP A 34 16.57 -11.55 -8.64
C ASP A 34 17.03 -10.43 -9.60
N LYS A 35 16.93 -9.16 -9.19
CA LYS A 35 17.28 -8.00 -10.01
C LYS A 35 17.89 -6.90 -9.13
N ASN A 36 19.06 -6.40 -9.51
CA ASN A 36 19.69 -5.27 -8.81
C ASN A 36 18.74 -4.05 -8.81
N TYR A 37 18.24 -3.70 -7.63
CA TYR A 37 17.35 -2.55 -7.36
C TYR A 37 16.04 -2.55 -8.17
N TYR A 38 15.21 -3.58 -7.97
CA TYR A 38 13.87 -3.68 -8.54
C TYR A 38 12.82 -3.72 -7.44
N ILE A 39 11.80 -2.88 -7.53
CA ILE A 39 10.69 -2.78 -6.57
C ILE A 39 9.44 -3.30 -7.27
N ASN A 40 8.88 -4.44 -6.83
CA ASN A 40 7.75 -5.04 -7.55
C ASN A 40 6.51 -4.13 -7.57
N PHE A 41 6.28 -3.34 -6.53
CA PHE A 41 5.15 -2.39 -6.49
C PHE A 41 5.28 -1.23 -7.48
N ARG A 42 6.43 -1.07 -8.13
CA ARG A 42 6.65 -0.14 -9.25
C ARG A 42 6.66 -0.84 -10.62
N ASP A 43 6.43 -2.14 -10.67
CA ASP A 43 6.25 -2.89 -11.91
C ASP A 43 4.77 -2.97 -12.27
N GLU A 44 4.34 -2.04 -13.13
CA GLU A 44 2.95 -1.91 -13.58
C GLU A 44 2.36 -3.22 -14.12
N GLN A 45 3.15 -4.04 -14.84
CA GLN A 45 2.66 -5.31 -15.37
C GLN A 45 2.46 -6.32 -14.24
N TRP A 46 3.42 -6.44 -13.34
CA TRP A 46 3.31 -7.34 -12.18
C TRP A 46 2.13 -6.94 -11.28
N VAL A 47 1.92 -5.65 -11.03
CA VAL A 47 0.79 -5.13 -10.24
C VAL A 47 -0.54 -5.51 -10.88
N LYS A 48 -0.67 -5.31 -12.20
CA LYS A 48 -1.86 -5.69 -12.96
C LYS A 48 -2.11 -7.19 -12.98
N ASP A 49 -1.07 -8.00 -13.20
CA ASP A 49 -1.15 -9.47 -13.19
C ASP A 49 -1.60 -10.02 -11.83
N ASN A 50 -1.31 -9.29 -10.75
CA ASN A 50 -1.71 -9.62 -9.38
C ASN A 50 -3.00 -8.93 -8.93
N GLU A 51 -3.66 -8.17 -9.81
CA GLU A 51 -4.88 -7.41 -9.53
C GLU A 51 -4.76 -6.50 -8.29
N LEU A 52 -3.62 -5.84 -8.11
CA LEU A 52 -3.39 -4.94 -6.97
C LEU A 52 -3.78 -3.51 -7.29
N VAL A 53 -4.26 -2.79 -6.28
CA VAL A 53 -4.39 -1.33 -6.31
C VAL A 53 -3.34 -0.75 -5.39
N ILE A 54 -2.45 0.06 -5.94
CA ILE A 54 -1.33 0.66 -5.21
C ILE A 54 -1.46 2.17 -5.29
N VAL A 55 -1.43 2.83 -4.14
CA VAL A 55 -1.18 4.27 -4.05
C VAL A 55 0.24 4.46 -3.55
N GLU A 56 1.09 5.01 -4.40
CA GLU A 56 2.46 5.40 -4.07
C GLU A 56 2.48 6.85 -3.59
N SER A 57 3.25 7.13 -2.53
CA SER A 57 3.45 8.49 -2.02
C SER A 57 4.89 8.69 -1.58
N LEU A 58 5.39 9.92 -1.71
CA LEU A 58 6.66 10.31 -1.09
C LEU A 58 6.37 10.88 0.30
N VAL A 59 6.87 10.21 1.34
CA VAL A 59 6.79 10.67 2.73
C VAL A 59 8.20 10.98 3.20
N ASP A 60 8.48 12.27 3.41
CA ASP A 60 9.83 12.81 3.62
C ASP A 60 10.82 12.37 2.50
N MET A 61 11.71 11.42 2.81
CA MET A 61 12.73 10.88 1.89
C MET A 61 12.50 9.39 1.60
N SER A 62 11.30 8.89 1.84
CA SER A 62 10.94 7.47 1.71
C SER A 62 9.71 7.29 0.84
N ILE A 63 9.63 6.15 0.16
CA ILE A 63 8.45 5.78 -0.61
C ILE A 63 7.50 4.98 0.28
N ASN A 64 6.25 5.42 0.35
CA ASN A 64 5.15 4.73 1.00
C ASN A 64 4.24 4.07 -0.04
N PHE A 65 3.77 2.87 0.26
CA PHE A 65 2.83 2.12 -0.56
C PHE A 65 1.59 1.76 0.27
N CYS A 66 0.46 2.35 -0.08
CA CYS A 66 -0.86 1.97 0.39
C CYS A 66 -1.45 0.96 -0.59
N VAL A 67 -1.59 -0.30 -0.17
CA VAL A 67 -1.99 -1.42 -1.03
C VAL A 67 -3.37 -1.94 -0.66
N SER A 68 -4.25 -2.03 -1.65
CA SER A 68 -5.53 -2.70 -1.56
C SER A 68 -5.49 -3.98 -2.37
N ALA A 69 -5.70 -5.11 -1.69
CA ALA A 69 -5.60 -6.44 -2.29
C ALA A 69 -6.78 -7.32 -1.89
N LYS A 70 -7.18 -8.23 -2.77
CA LYS A 70 -8.12 -9.31 -2.38
C LYS A 70 -7.49 -10.15 -1.27
N ARG A 71 -8.31 -10.54 -0.31
CA ARG A 71 -7.94 -11.45 0.79
C ARG A 71 -7.34 -12.75 0.26
N GLU A 72 -7.91 -13.32 -0.80
CA GLU A 72 -7.38 -14.54 -1.44
C GLU A 72 -5.92 -14.36 -1.88
N TRP A 73 -5.60 -13.22 -2.49
CA TRP A 73 -4.22 -12.93 -2.90
C TRP A 73 -3.28 -12.83 -1.69
N VAL A 74 -3.73 -12.19 -0.61
CA VAL A 74 -2.96 -12.09 0.65
C VAL A 74 -2.74 -13.46 1.28
N GLU A 75 -3.77 -14.31 1.33
CA GLU A 75 -3.66 -15.68 1.87
C GLU A 75 -2.68 -16.55 1.09
N GLN A 76 -2.57 -16.34 -0.23
CA GLN A 76 -1.65 -17.06 -1.10
C GLN A 76 -0.22 -16.52 -1.03
N ASN A 77 -0.04 -15.20 -1.04
CA ASN A 77 1.27 -14.57 -1.24
C ASN A 77 1.94 -14.13 0.06
N CYS A 78 1.17 -13.77 1.10
CA CYS A 78 1.70 -13.29 2.37
C CYS A 78 0.77 -13.62 3.56
N PRO A 79 0.45 -14.89 3.83
CA PRO A 79 -0.50 -15.27 4.89
C PRO A 79 -0.08 -14.80 6.29
N GLU A 80 1.23 -14.61 6.53
CA GLU A 80 1.73 -14.06 7.80
C GLU A 80 1.26 -12.61 8.05
N LEU A 81 0.88 -11.85 7.02
CA LEU A 81 0.27 -10.52 7.16
C LEU A 81 -1.01 -10.57 8.00
N LEU A 82 -1.82 -11.61 7.79
CA LEU A 82 -3.09 -11.83 8.48
C LEU A 82 -2.93 -12.39 9.89
N THR A 83 -1.71 -12.67 10.34
CA THR A 83 -1.44 -13.32 11.63
C THR A 83 -0.36 -12.59 12.42
N LYS A 84 0.90 -12.72 12.00
CA LYS A 84 2.09 -12.20 12.67
C LYS A 84 2.32 -10.71 12.43
N TYR A 85 1.99 -10.21 11.24
CA TYR A 85 2.26 -8.83 10.84
C TYR A 85 1.01 -7.97 10.71
N LYS A 86 -0.01 -8.21 11.55
CA LYS A 86 -1.27 -7.45 11.52
C LYS A 86 -1.12 -5.94 11.72
N GLY A 87 -0.02 -5.48 12.32
CA GLY A 87 0.24 -4.05 12.55
C GLY A 87 0.38 -3.21 11.28
N PHE A 88 0.61 -3.85 10.12
CA PHE A 88 0.67 -3.19 8.82
C PHE A 88 -0.68 -3.13 8.11
N ILE A 89 -1.69 -3.85 8.61
CA ILE A 89 -3.07 -3.79 8.09
C ILE A 89 -3.74 -2.53 8.60
N ARG A 90 -4.44 -1.84 7.71
CA ARG A 90 -5.28 -0.68 8.02
C ARG A 90 -6.75 -1.09 8.02
N VAL A 91 -7.49 -0.54 8.96
CA VAL A 91 -8.92 -0.78 9.12
C VAL A 91 -9.63 0.56 9.02
N GLU A 92 -10.77 0.58 8.35
CA GLU A 92 -11.61 1.77 8.25
C GLU A 92 -11.95 2.31 9.65
N ASP A 93 -11.91 3.63 9.81
CA ASP A 93 -12.59 4.25 10.93
C ASP A 93 -14.11 4.17 10.70
N LYS A 94 -14.91 4.28 11.77
CA LYS A 94 -16.36 3.98 11.74
C LYS A 94 -17.17 4.79 10.72
N ASP A 95 -16.61 5.87 10.20
CA ASP A 95 -17.26 6.82 9.30
C ASP A 95 -16.62 6.83 7.88
N GLU A 96 -15.64 5.96 7.61
CA GLU A 96 -14.92 5.89 6.33
C GLU A 96 -15.19 4.58 5.59
N GLU A 97 -15.27 4.62 4.25
CA GLU A 97 -15.41 3.42 3.40
C GLU A 97 -14.04 2.79 3.05
N VAL A 98 -12.98 3.59 3.07
CA VAL A 98 -11.61 3.20 2.75
C VAL A 98 -10.68 3.83 3.80
N PRO A 99 -9.77 3.07 4.44
CA PRO A 99 -8.90 3.61 5.47
C PRO A 99 -7.82 4.53 4.92
N TYR A 100 -7.20 5.31 5.80
CA TYR A 100 -5.93 6.01 5.55
C TYR A 100 -4.72 5.23 6.08
N GLY A 101 -3.55 5.52 5.49
CA GLY A 101 -2.25 5.08 5.99
C GLY A 101 -1.85 5.82 7.27
N ASN A 102 -0.86 5.29 8.00
CA ASN A 102 -0.34 5.89 9.22
C ASN A 102 0.30 7.26 8.96
N PHE A 103 0.76 7.51 7.73
CA PHE A 103 1.32 8.80 7.32
C PHE A 103 0.25 9.77 6.76
N GLY A 104 -1.04 9.40 6.80
CA GLY A 104 -2.12 10.17 6.18
C GLY A 104 -2.21 9.99 4.66
N CYS A 105 -1.45 9.05 4.08
CA CYS A 105 -1.53 8.71 2.67
C CYS A 105 -2.87 7.98 2.38
N PRO A 106 -3.56 8.31 1.28
CA PRO A 106 -4.83 7.68 0.94
C PRO A 106 -4.63 6.25 0.43
N PHE A 107 -5.62 5.40 0.68
CA PHE A 107 -5.84 4.19 -0.10
C PHE A 107 -6.89 4.45 -1.18
N LEU A 108 -6.91 3.59 -2.20
CA LEU A 108 -8.04 3.46 -3.11
C LEU A 108 -8.79 2.16 -2.84
N GLU A 109 -10.11 2.19 -2.97
CA GLU A 109 -10.90 0.96 -2.96
C GLU A 109 -10.39 0.01 -4.04
N TRP A 110 -10.35 -1.28 -3.71
CA TRP A 110 -10.14 -2.30 -4.73
C TRP A 110 -11.35 -2.34 -5.69
N SER A 111 -11.13 -1.98 -6.95
CA SER A 111 -12.10 -2.14 -8.03
C SER A 111 -11.37 -2.42 -9.34
N GLU A 112 -12.03 -3.04 -10.32
CA GLU A 112 -11.40 -3.33 -11.62
C GLU A 112 -10.84 -2.07 -12.31
N ASN A 113 -11.49 -0.92 -12.11
CA ASN A 113 -11.04 0.36 -12.66
C ASN A 113 -9.82 0.94 -11.93
N ASN A 114 -9.61 0.56 -10.67
CA ASN A 114 -8.51 1.06 -9.86
C ASN A 114 -7.27 0.14 -9.91
N ILE A 115 -7.34 -1.04 -10.52
CA ILE A 115 -6.17 -1.94 -10.63
C ILE A 115 -5.03 -1.23 -11.36
N GLY A 116 -3.87 -1.14 -10.70
CA GLY A 116 -2.71 -0.41 -11.19
C GLY A 116 -2.02 0.42 -10.10
N ILE A 117 -1.08 1.24 -10.54
CA ILE A 117 -0.31 2.15 -9.68
C ILE A 117 -0.87 3.57 -9.85
N HIS A 118 -1.18 4.20 -8.73
CA HIS A 118 -1.64 5.58 -8.61
C HIS A 118 -0.63 6.37 -7.77
N GLN A 119 -0.54 7.66 -8.00
CA GLN A 119 0.33 8.54 -7.22
C GLN A 119 -0.51 9.44 -6.33
N ALA A 120 -0.10 9.58 -5.07
CA ALA A 120 -0.60 10.63 -4.21
C ALA A 120 0.50 11.65 -3.91
N ILE A 121 0.14 12.92 -4.06
CA ILE A 121 1.01 14.06 -3.88
C ILE A 121 0.70 14.76 -2.57
N GLU A 122 1.75 15.25 -1.92
CA GLU A 122 1.63 16.10 -0.74
C GLU A 122 1.09 17.47 -1.13
N LYS A 123 0.10 17.95 -0.39
CA LYS A 123 -0.54 19.26 -0.54
C LYS A 123 -0.58 19.95 0.81
N GLU A 124 -0.54 21.28 0.76
CA GLU A 124 -0.72 22.14 1.93
C GLU A 124 -1.95 23.03 1.70
N ASP A 125 -2.85 23.07 2.68
CA ASP A 125 -4.02 23.95 2.61
C ASP A 125 -3.70 25.40 3.01
N SER A 126 -4.69 26.29 2.87
CA SER A 126 -4.52 27.72 3.22
C SER A 126 -4.22 27.99 4.69
N GLN A 127 -4.37 26.99 5.56
CA GLN A 127 -4.12 27.07 7.00
C GLN A 127 -2.78 26.42 7.39
N GLY A 128 -2.05 25.87 6.42
CA GLY A 128 -0.76 25.20 6.64
C GLY A 128 -0.87 23.72 7.00
N TYR A 129 -2.06 23.10 6.84
CA TYR A 129 -2.21 21.67 7.06
C TYR A 129 -1.74 20.88 5.85
N VAL A 130 -0.83 19.94 6.10
CA VAL A 130 -0.30 19.02 5.10
C VAL A 130 -1.17 17.78 5.00
N TYR A 131 -1.52 17.38 3.78
CA TYR A 131 -2.31 16.18 3.48
C TYR A 131 -1.89 15.58 2.13
N TYR A 132 -2.23 14.32 1.90
CA TYR A 132 -1.98 13.65 0.62
C TYR A 132 -3.27 13.50 -0.17
N SER A 133 -3.19 13.73 -1.49
CA SER A 133 -4.31 13.49 -2.40
C SER A 133 -3.83 12.77 -3.64
N ILE A 134 -4.66 11.87 -4.15
CA ILE A 134 -4.39 11.16 -5.41
C ILE A 134 -4.36 12.17 -6.57
N ASP A 135 -3.38 12.00 -7.44
CA ASP A 135 -3.22 12.81 -8.64
C ASP A 135 -4.06 12.22 -9.78
N ASP A 136 -5.23 12.82 -10.00
CA ASP A 136 -6.11 12.50 -11.12
C ASP A 136 -5.62 13.24 -12.38
N GLU A 137 -4.48 12.86 -12.96
CA GLU A 137 -4.02 13.42 -14.26
C GLU A 137 -4.98 13.11 -15.42
#